data_AF-A0A1V5JU85-F1
#
_entry.id   AF-A0A1V5JU85-F1
#
_cell.length_a   1.000
_cell.length_b   1.000
_cell.length_c   1.000
_cell.angle_alpha   90.00
_cell.angle_beta   90.00
_cell.angle_gamma   90.00
#
_symmetry.space_group_name_H-M   'P 1'
#
loop_
_entity.id
_entity.type
_entity.pdbx_description
1 polymer ?
#
loop_
_entity_poly.entity_id
_entity_poly.type
_entity_poly.pdbx_seq_one_letter_code
_entity_poly.pdbx_strand_id
1 'polypeptide(L)'
;MTITSNNHDTQGVKLGKGLMDRCRIFAYDGYPLRDRVLQLIGLHHRTFSYWRSRDTLTRKTLAKLYLEMGEDLLLLALLDTADQSARGGGVPPESLSESGQWLLERIRRDNLNRESVKPLVMGRDLLAWDLLPGPNMGKILKALYEHQMEGRFTDRESALLFARDYLRERGILP
;
A
#
# COMPACT_ATOMS: atom_id res chain seq x y z
N MET A 1 3.40 30.04 -15.13
CA MET A 1 4.57 29.66 -14.30
C MET A 1 4.15 28.52 -13.39
N THR A 2 4.60 27.30 -13.66
CA THR A 2 4.32 26.16 -12.78
C THR A 2 5.28 26.23 -11.61
N ILE A 3 4.80 26.63 -10.44
CA ILE A 3 5.60 26.57 -9.21
C ILE A 3 5.73 25.09 -8.84
N THR A 4 6.94 24.54 -8.96
CA THR A 4 7.25 23.19 -8.49
C THR A 4 7.73 23.25 -7.05
N SER A 5 6.95 22.71 -6.13
CA SER A 5 7.32 22.60 -4.71
C SER A 5 7.91 21.21 -4.44
N ASN A 6 9.20 21.05 -4.71
CA ASN A 6 9.88 19.76 -4.52
C ASN A 6 9.93 19.38 -3.03
N ASN A 7 9.66 18.10 -2.73
CA ASN A 7 9.65 17.52 -1.38
C ASN A 7 8.66 18.17 -0.40
N HIS A 8 7.63 18.86 -0.89
CA HIS A 8 6.67 19.56 -0.02
C HIS A 8 5.82 18.60 0.83
N ASP A 9 5.62 17.38 0.36
CA ASP A 9 5.06 16.27 1.12
C ASP A 9 5.91 15.98 2.38
N THR A 10 7.20 15.75 2.20
CA THR A 10 8.15 15.46 3.28
C THR A 10 8.33 16.66 4.21
N GLN A 11 8.40 17.87 3.67
CA GLN A 11 8.46 19.10 4.47
C GLN A 11 7.16 19.33 5.24
N GLY A 12 6.01 19.06 4.62
CA GLY A 12 4.69 19.11 5.23
C GLY A 12 4.59 18.18 6.44
N VAL A 13 5.09 16.94 6.33
CA VAL A 13 5.15 15.99 7.46
C VAL A 13 5.95 16.57 8.63
N LYS A 14 7.10 17.19 8.37
CA LYS A 14 7.93 17.81 9.42
C LYS A 14 7.19 18.96 10.12
N LEU A 15 6.53 19.83 9.35
CA LEU A 15 5.76 20.96 9.88
C LEU A 15 4.54 20.48 10.68
N GLY A 16 3.79 19.52 10.14
CA GLY A 16 2.64 18.89 10.80
C GLY A 16 3.04 18.24 12.12
N LYS A 17 4.16 17.51 12.13
CA LYS A 17 4.71 16.92 13.36
C LYS A 17 5.04 17.98 14.40
N GLY A 18 5.73 19.05 14.00
CA GLY A 18 6.06 20.16 14.91
C GLY A 18 4.83 20.84 15.50
N LEU A 19 3.76 21.02 14.72
CA LEU A 19 2.49 21.53 15.23
C LEU A 19 1.85 20.57 16.24
N MET A 20 1.78 19.28 15.91
CA MET A 20 1.20 18.26 16.80
C MET A 20 1.98 18.09 18.10
N ASP A 21 3.31 18.24 18.05
CA ASP A 21 4.17 18.25 19.24
C ASP A 21 3.80 19.41 20.17
N ARG A 22 3.65 20.64 19.64
CA ARG A 22 3.23 21.82 20.43
C ARG A 22 1.83 21.66 21.01
N CYS A 23 0.89 21.12 20.23
CA CYS A 23 -0.49 20.88 20.67
C CYS A 23 -0.65 19.62 21.52
N ARG A 24 0.42 18.85 21.75
CA ARG A 24 0.41 17.58 22.49
C ARG A 24 -0.62 16.57 21.93
N ILE A 25 -0.80 16.55 20.62
CA ILE A 25 -1.69 15.63 19.91
C ILE A 25 -0.90 14.37 19.59
N PHE A 26 -1.22 13.24 20.22
CA PHE A 26 -0.54 11.95 20.00
C PHE A 26 -1.50 10.90 19.44
N ALA A 27 -2.62 10.70 20.12
CA ALA A 27 -3.69 9.80 19.76
C ALA A 27 -5.03 10.44 20.12
N TYR A 28 -6.13 9.86 19.64
CA TYR A 28 -7.47 10.30 20.01
C TYR A 28 -8.36 9.06 20.17
N ASP A 29 -8.88 8.84 21.37
CA ASP A 29 -9.77 7.71 21.68
C ASP A 29 -9.24 6.34 21.19
N GLY A 30 -7.96 6.06 21.46
CA GLY A 30 -7.28 4.83 21.00
C GLY A 30 -6.90 4.81 19.52
N TYR A 31 -7.36 5.78 18.71
CA TYR A 31 -6.94 5.93 17.32
C TYR A 31 -5.54 6.56 17.22
N PRO A 32 -4.62 6.05 16.37
CA PRO A 32 -3.28 6.61 16.15
C PRO A 32 -3.35 7.90 15.31
N LEU A 33 -4.03 8.92 15.83
CA LEU A 33 -4.38 10.15 15.12
C LEU A 33 -3.14 10.86 14.54
N ARG A 34 -2.09 11.02 15.34
CA ARG A 34 -0.86 11.68 14.89
C ARG A 34 -0.28 10.96 13.69
N ASP A 35 -0.06 9.66 13.81
CA ASP A 35 0.57 8.86 12.76
C ASP A 35 -0.26 8.90 11.49
N ARG A 36 -1.59 8.79 11.60
CA ARG A 36 -2.47 8.86 10.44
C ARG A 36 -2.40 10.22 9.76
N VAL A 37 -2.48 11.33 10.49
CA VAL A 37 -2.43 12.66 9.87
C VAL A 37 -1.09 12.89 9.19
N LEU A 38 0.02 12.47 9.81
CA LEU A 38 1.34 12.57 9.18
C LEU A 38 1.43 11.72 7.91
N GLN A 39 0.86 10.51 7.90
CA GLN A 39 0.75 9.71 6.68
C GLN A 39 -0.10 10.40 5.62
N LEU A 40 -1.27 10.92 5.97
CA LEU A 40 -2.13 11.66 5.04
C LEU A 40 -1.38 12.85 4.40
N ILE A 41 -0.62 13.62 5.19
CA ILE A 41 0.22 14.70 4.66
C ILE A 41 1.29 14.16 3.71
N GLY A 42 1.98 13.07 4.05
CA GLY A 42 3.01 12.48 3.18
C GLY A 42 2.45 11.88 1.89
N LEU A 43 1.19 11.45 1.90
CA LEU A 43 0.58 10.66 0.84
C LEU A 43 -0.49 11.42 0.04
N HIS A 44 -0.79 12.67 0.39
CA HIS A 44 -1.93 13.43 -0.14
C HIS A 44 -2.01 13.47 -1.68
N HIS A 45 -0.87 13.54 -2.38
CA HIS A 45 -0.82 13.57 -3.84
C HIS A 45 -1.00 12.18 -4.50
N ARG A 46 -0.92 11.08 -3.74
CA ARG A 46 -0.82 9.73 -4.32
C ARG A 46 -2.10 9.30 -5.03
N THR A 47 -3.27 9.60 -4.48
CA THR A 47 -4.57 9.25 -5.10
C THR A 47 -4.65 9.79 -6.52
N PHE A 48 -4.53 11.11 -6.69
CA PHE A 48 -4.54 11.74 -8.01
C PHE A 48 -3.37 11.27 -8.91
N SER A 49 -2.16 11.14 -8.36
CA SER A 49 -0.99 10.71 -9.14
C SER A 49 -1.16 9.30 -9.70
N TYR A 50 -1.67 8.38 -8.88
CA TYR A 50 -1.96 7.00 -9.28
C TYR A 50 -3.07 6.93 -10.31
N TRP A 51 -4.12 7.75 -10.16
CA TRP A 51 -5.18 7.85 -11.15
C TRP A 51 -4.66 8.36 -12.51
N ARG A 52 -3.73 9.33 -12.50
CA ARG A 52 -3.09 9.84 -13.73
C ARG A 52 -2.18 8.80 -14.40
N SER A 53 -1.54 7.94 -13.64
CA SER A 53 -0.67 6.87 -14.15
C SER A 53 -1.34 5.48 -14.10
N ARG A 54 -2.67 5.42 -14.08
CA ARG A 54 -3.44 4.18 -13.81
C ARG A 54 -3.18 3.04 -14.78
N ASP A 55 -2.81 3.37 -16.01
CA ASP A 55 -2.57 2.39 -17.08
C ASP A 55 -1.23 1.66 -16.91
N THR A 56 -0.27 2.27 -16.19
CA THR A 56 1.05 1.69 -15.91
C THR A 56 1.25 1.31 -14.45
N LEU A 57 0.26 1.58 -13.59
CA LEU A 57 0.35 1.32 -12.15
C LEU A 57 0.29 -0.18 -11.86
N THR A 58 1.29 -0.66 -11.12
CA THR A 58 1.38 -2.07 -10.75
C THR A 58 0.56 -2.40 -9.51
N ARG A 59 0.08 -3.65 -9.42
CA ARG A 59 -0.56 -4.19 -8.21
C ARG A 59 0.36 -4.08 -6.99
N LYS A 60 1.67 -4.29 -7.17
CA LYS A 60 2.69 -4.16 -6.11
C LYS A 60 2.71 -2.76 -5.49
N THR A 61 2.58 -1.73 -6.32
CA THR A 61 2.50 -0.33 -5.84
C THR A 61 1.25 -0.08 -5.01
N LEU A 62 0.09 -0.61 -5.45
CA LEU A 62 -1.16 -0.51 -4.70
C LEU A 62 -1.13 -1.33 -3.40
N ALA A 63 -0.54 -2.53 -3.42
CA ALA A 63 -0.37 -3.37 -2.24
C ALA A 63 0.49 -2.66 -1.17
N LYS A 64 1.55 -1.96 -1.59
CA LYS A 64 2.35 -1.11 -0.68
C LYS A 64 1.53 0.03 -0.09
N LEU A 65 0.71 0.70 -0.89
CA LEU A 65 -0.19 1.74 -0.37
C LEU A 65 -1.18 1.15 0.65
N TYR A 66 -1.75 -0.02 0.36
CA TYR A 66 -2.63 -0.72 1.29
C TYR A 66 -1.91 -1.14 2.58
N LEU A 67 -0.64 -1.59 2.52
CA LEU A 67 0.15 -1.88 3.72
C LEU A 67 0.41 -0.63 4.59
N GLU A 68 0.52 0.54 3.95
CA GLU A 68 0.76 1.81 4.62
C GLU A 68 -0.52 2.39 5.25
N MET A 69 -1.66 2.29 4.54
CA MET A 69 -2.92 2.90 4.94
C MET A 69 -3.92 1.94 5.58
N GLY A 70 -3.96 0.69 5.13
CA GLY A 70 -4.95 -0.29 5.51
C GLY A 70 -6.36 0.15 5.12
N GLU A 71 -7.31 -0.09 6.02
CA GLU A 71 -8.72 0.29 5.87
C GLU A 71 -8.94 1.81 5.82
N ASP A 72 -7.95 2.61 6.25
CA ASP A 72 -8.03 4.08 6.22
C ASP A 72 -7.74 4.67 4.83
N LEU A 73 -7.68 3.85 3.76
CA LEU A 73 -7.61 4.32 2.38
C LEU A 73 -8.75 5.27 2.00
N LEU A 74 -9.92 5.12 2.63
CA LEU A 74 -11.03 6.07 2.47
C LEU A 74 -10.60 7.51 2.83
N LEU A 75 -9.74 7.68 3.84
CA LEU A 75 -9.25 9.00 4.23
C LEU A 75 -8.41 9.66 3.12
N LEU A 76 -7.65 8.88 2.35
CA LEU A 76 -6.92 9.40 1.20
C LEU A 76 -7.84 9.78 0.04
N ALA A 77 -8.91 9.02 -0.19
CA ALA A 77 -9.91 9.36 -1.20
C ALA A 77 -10.67 10.63 -0.82
N LEU A 78 -11.00 10.80 0.47
CA LEU A 78 -11.64 12.01 1.00
C LEU A 78 -10.70 13.23 0.93
N LEU A 79 -9.42 13.06 1.29
CA LEU A 79 -8.44 14.14 1.21
C LEU A 79 -8.24 14.61 -0.24
N ASP A 80 -8.11 13.66 -1.17
CA ASP A 80 -8.03 13.94 -2.60
C ASP A 80 -9.27 14.67 -3.14
N THR A 81 -10.44 14.31 -2.63
CA THR A 81 -11.71 15.00 -2.94
C THR A 81 -11.67 16.44 -2.45
N ALA A 82 -11.30 16.67 -1.19
CA ALA A 82 -11.19 18.01 -0.61
C ALA A 82 -10.20 18.89 -1.40
N ASP A 83 -9.04 18.34 -1.77
CA ASP A 83 -8.01 19.02 -2.54
C ASP A 83 -8.51 19.44 -3.94
N GLN A 84 -9.33 18.61 -4.59
CA GLN A 84 -9.91 18.92 -5.90
C GLN A 84 -11.05 19.92 -5.82
N SER A 85 -11.92 19.80 -4.82
CA SER A 85 -13.02 20.76 -4.58
C SER A 85 -12.50 22.17 -4.34
N ALA A 86 -11.42 22.31 -3.58
CA ALA A 86 -10.78 23.60 -3.31
C ALA A 86 -10.20 24.29 -4.57
N ARG A 87 -10.01 23.55 -5.66
CA ARG A 87 -9.47 24.06 -6.94
C ARG A 87 -10.55 24.49 -7.93
N GLY A 88 -11.81 24.53 -7.51
CA GLY A 88 -12.94 24.90 -8.36
C GLY A 88 -13.49 23.75 -9.21
N GLY A 89 -13.14 22.50 -8.89
CA GLY A 89 -13.55 21.30 -9.63
C GLY A 89 -15.01 20.87 -9.47
N GLY A 90 -15.80 21.57 -8.65
CA GLY A 90 -17.24 21.35 -8.55
C GLY A 90 -17.66 19.97 -8.04
N VAL A 91 -16.82 19.23 -7.31
CA VAL A 91 -17.21 17.95 -6.71
C VAL A 91 -18.25 18.22 -5.62
N PRO A 92 -19.47 17.66 -5.73
CA PRO A 92 -20.49 17.81 -4.69
C PRO A 92 -19.97 17.34 -3.32
N PRO A 93 -20.38 17.98 -2.22
CA PRO A 93 -19.91 17.64 -0.87
C PRO A 93 -20.15 16.18 -0.46
N GLU A 94 -21.11 15.51 -1.12
CA GLU A 94 -21.56 14.17 -0.80
C GLU A 94 -20.90 13.07 -1.66
N SER A 95 -20.01 13.44 -2.60
CA SER A 95 -19.41 12.50 -3.54
C SER A 95 -17.89 12.51 -3.47
N LEU A 96 -17.28 11.34 -3.67
CA LEU A 96 -15.84 11.22 -3.88
C LEU A 96 -15.46 11.73 -5.28
N SER A 97 -14.26 12.29 -5.43
CA SER A 97 -13.65 12.59 -6.73
C SER A 97 -13.51 11.32 -7.59
N GLU A 98 -13.39 11.49 -8.92
CA GLU A 98 -13.15 10.35 -9.83
C GLU A 98 -11.90 9.56 -9.45
N SER A 99 -10.82 10.23 -9.05
CA SER A 99 -9.58 9.58 -8.61
C SER A 99 -9.75 8.86 -7.26
N GLY A 100 -10.53 9.42 -6.34
CA GLY A 100 -10.87 8.78 -5.07
C GLY A 100 -11.71 7.52 -5.25
N GLN A 101 -12.77 7.60 -6.08
CA GLN A 101 -13.59 6.45 -6.45
C GLN A 101 -12.76 5.36 -7.13
N TRP A 102 -11.99 5.74 -8.14
CA TRP A 102 -11.10 4.84 -8.87
C TRP A 102 -10.13 4.11 -7.94
N LEU A 103 -9.52 4.80 -6.96
CA LEU A 103 -8.58 4.18 -6.02
C LEU A 103 -9.25 3.06 -5.23
N LEU A 104 -10.42 3.33 -4.63
CA LEU A 104 -11.13 2.37 -3.80
C LEU A 104 -11.64 1.18 -4.63
N GLU A 105 -12.16 1.43 -5.83
CA GLU A 105 -12.59 0.38 -6.75
C GLU A 105 -11.42 -0.47 -7.22
N ARG A 106 -10.27 0.15 -7.51
CA ARG A 106 -9.06 -0.54 -7.92
C ARG A 106 -8.53 -1.45 -6.82
N ILE A 107 -8.51 -0.99 -5.57
CA ILE A 107 -8.13 -1.78 -4.40
C ILE A 107 -9.04 -3.00 -4.24
N ARG A 108 -10.36 -2.80 -4.36
CA ARG A 108 -11.36 -3.87 -4.32
C ARG A 108 -11.13 -4.89 -5.44
N ARG A 109 -10.95 -4.41 -6.68
CA ARG A 109 -10.76 -5.26 -7.86
C ARG A 109 -9.49 -6.10 -7.79
N ASP A 110 -8.41 -5.53 -7.28
CA ASP A 110 -7.14 -6.25 -7.11
C ASP A 110 -7.13 -7.14 -5.84
N ASN A 111 -8.28 -7.24 -5.17
CA ASN A 111 -8.54 -7.98 -3.93
C ASN A 111 -7.51 -7.66 -2.83
N LEU A 112 -7.17 -6.37 -2.68
CA LEU A 112 -6.23 -5.90 -1.68
C LEU A 112 -6.96 -5.63 -0.37
N ASN A 113 -6.72 -6.51 0.59
CA ASN A 113 -7.26 -6.50 1.94
C ASN A 113 -6.23 -7.06 2.95
N ARG A 114 -6.56 -6.99 4.25
CA ARG A 114 -5.70 -7.41 5.37
C ARG A 114 -5.16 -8.84 5.23
N GLU A 115 -5.94 -9.76 4.66
CA GLU A 115 -5.51 -11.16 4.49
C GLU A 115 -4.65 -11.32 3.23
N SER A 116 -5.04 -10.69 2.13
CA SER A 116 -4.34 -10.79 0.83
C SER A 116 -2.88 -10.30 0.85
N VAL A 117 -2.56 -9.38 1.76
CA VAL A 117 -1.22 -8.79 1.90
C VAL A 117 -0.32 -9.58 2.86
N LYS A 118 -0.86 -10.55 3.60
CA LYS A 118 -0.05 -11.46 4.44
C LYS A 118 0.66 -12.47 3.55
N PRO A 119 1.91 -12.86 3.86
CA PRO A 119 2.60 -13.90 3.11
C PRO A 119 1.79 -15.20 3.04
N LEU A 120 1.49 -15.67 1.84
CA LEU A 120 0.77 -16.93 1.59
C LEU A 120 1.67 -18.16 1.76
N VAL A 121 2.96 -18.00 1.47
CA VAL A 121 4.01 -19.00 1.70
C VAL A 121 4.82 -18.61 2.93
N MET A 122 4.99 -19.55 3.85
CA MET A 122 5.71 -19.36 5.11
C MET A 122 6.82 -20.39 5.27
N GLY A 123 7.72 -20.16 6.24
CA GLY A 123 8.83 -21.08 6.52
C GLY A 123 8.40 -22.52 6.79
N ARG A 124 7.26 -22.74 7.46
CA ARG A 124 6.70 -24.08 7.69
C ARG A 124 6.37 -24.83 6.39
N ASP A 125 6.04 -24.11 5.33
CA ASP A 125 5.74 -24.71 4.03
C ASP A 125 7.02 -25.20 3.37
N LEU A 126 8.12 -24.43 3.51
CA LEU A 126 9.44 -24.80 3.02
C LEU A 126 10.06 -25.96 3.83
N LEU A 127 9.86 -25.96 5.16
CA LEU A 127 10.28 -27.06 6.03
C LEU A 127 9.60 -28.39 5.66
N ALA A 128 8.35 -28.34 5.20
CA ALA A 128 7.62 -29.53 4.73
C ALA A 128 8.18 -30.10 3.41
N TRP A 129 9.11 -29.39 2.75
CA TRP A 129 9.86 -29.87 1.59
C TRP A 129 11.34 -30.11 1.92
N ASP A 130 11.65 -30.34 3.20
CA ASP A 130 12.99 -30.63 3.70
C ASP A 130 14.03 -29.50 3.48
N LEU A 131 13.59 -28.24 3.26
CA LEU A 131 14.51 -27.10 3.23
C LEU A 131 14.96 -26.76 4.65
N LEU A 132 16.27 -26.70 4.86
CA LEU A 132 16.85 -26.31 6.15
C LEU A 132 16.63 -24.82 6.45
N PRO A 133 16.30 -24.46 7.71
CA PRO A 133 16.17 -23.06 8.10
C PRO A 133 17.52 -22.34 8.03
N GLY A 134 17.51 -21.07 7.60
CA GLY A 134 18.70 -20.23 7.52
C GLY A 134 18.53 -18.99 6.64
N PRO A 135 19.59 -18.19 6.44
CA PRO A 135 19.53 -16.95 5.65
C PRO A 135 18.99 -17.15 4.23
N ASN A 136 19.25 -18.29 3.61
CA ASN A 136 18.73 -18.61 2.28
C ASN A 136 17.21 -18.81 2.27
N MET A 137 16.64 -19.43 3.31
CA MET A 137 15.18 -19.53 3.45
C MET A 137 14.52 -18.14 3.51
N GLY A 138 15.12 -17.21 4.25
CA GLY A 138 14.64 -15.82 4.31
C GLY A 138 14.66 -15.13 2.95
N LYS A 139 15.70 -15.34 2.14
CA LYS A 139 15.79 -14.80 0.76
C LYS A 139 14.69 -15.37 -0.14
N ILE A 140 14.42 -16.68 -0.05
CA ILE A 140 13.36 -17.35 -0.80
C ILE A 140 12.00 -16.77 -0.41
N LEU A 141 11.67 -16.74 0.88
CA LEU A 141 10.38 -16.22 1.36
C LEU A 141 10.17 -14.76 0.94
N LYS A 142 11.22 -13.94 0.98
CA LYS A 142 11.17 -12.56 0.50
C LYS A 142 10.84 -12.50 -1.01
N ALA A 143 11.50 -13.31 -1.83
CA ALA A 143 11.24 -13.33 -3.27
C ALA A 143 9.82 -13.82 -3.59
N LEU A 144 9.33 -14.85 -2.90
CA LEU A 144 7.96 -15.32 -3.04
C LEU A 144 6.96 -14.24 -2.63
N TYR A 145 7.23 -13.51 -1.55
CA TYR A 145 6.38 -12.40 -1.14
C TYR A 145 6.37 -11.26 -2.17
N GLU A 146 7.50 -10.96 -2.81
CA GLU A 146 7.53 -9.98 -3.90
C GLU A 146 6.67 -10.40 -5.10
N HIS A 147 6.70 -11.68 -5.48
CA HIS A 147 5.82 -12.23 -6.52
C HIS A 147 4.34 -12.20 -6.11
N GLN A 148 4.02 -12.42 -4.84
CA GLN A 148 2.66 -12.24 -4.32
C GLN A 148 2.17 -10.80 -4.48
N MET A 149 3.01 -9.81 -4.13
CA MET A 149 2.66 -8.40 -4.28
C MET A 149 2.46 -8.01 -5.75
N GLU A 150 3.19 -8.65 -6.66
CA GLU A 150 3.00 -8.52 -8.11
C GLU A 150 1.72 -9.17 -8.62
N GLY A 151 1.06 -10.01 -7.82
CA GLY A 151 -0.17 -10.72 -8.20
C GLY A 151 0.09 -11.98 -9.01
N ARG A 152 1.29 -12.58 -8.92
CA ARG A 152 1.60 -13.86 -9.59
C ARG A 152 0.75 -15.02 -9.07
N PHE A 153 0.27 -14.91 -7.84
CA PHE A 153 -0.66 -15.81 -7.18
C PHE A 153 -1.44 -15.01 -6.12
N THR A 154 -2.64 -15.47 -5.77
CA THR A 154 -3.56 -14.72 -4.88
C THR A 154 -4.15 -15.56 -3.76
N ASP A 155 -3.92 -16.88 -3.78
CA ASP A 155 -4.44 -17.83 -2.81
C ASP A 155 -3.35 -18.83 -2.42
N ARG A 156 -3.61 -19.59 -1.36
CA ARG A 156 -2.61 -20.47 -0.76
C ARG A 156 -2.24 -21.65 -1.67
N GLU A 157 -3.16 -22.18 -2.44
CA GLU A 157 -2.90 -23.32 -3.31
C GLU A 157 -1.98 -22.91 -4.47
N SER A 158 -2.36 -21.85 -5.19
CA SER A 158 -1.55 -21.30 -6.29
C SER A 158 -0.18 -20.80 -5.80
N ALA A 159 -0.10 -20.24 -4.58
CA ALA A 159 1.15 -19.82 -3.96
C ALA A 159 2.13 -20.98 -3.73
N LEU A 160 1.64 -22.13 -3.23
CA LEU A 160 2.48 -23.30 -2.96
C LEU A 160 2.96 -23.97 -4.25
N LEU A 161 2.11 -24.02 -5.28
CA LEU A 161 2.49 -24.49 -6.61
C LEU A 161 3.59 -23.60 -7.21
N PHE A 162 3.36 -22.28 -7.24
CA PHE A 162 4.35 -21.32 -7.72
C PHE A 162 5.67 -21.43 -6.96
N ALA A 163 5.62 -21.57 -5.63
CA ALA A 163 6.82 -21.69 -4.82
C ALA A 163 7.62 -22.96 -5.13
N ARG A 164 6.97 -24.10 -5.37
CA ARG A 164 7.66 -25.33 -5.80
C ARG A 164 8.37 -25.14 -7.14
N ASP A 165 7.67 -24.60 -8.13
CA ASP A 165 8.24 -24.37 -9.46
C ASP A 165 9.41 -23.38 -9.40
N TYR A 166 9.23 -22.28 -8.66
CA TYR A 166 10.27 -21.28 -8.41
C TYR A 166 11.55 -21.89 -7.82
N LEU A 167 11.43 -22.87 -6.92
CA LEU A 167 12.55 -23.56 -6.28
C LEU A 167 13.20 -24.59 -7.20
N ARG A 168 12.42 -25.31 -8.01
CA ARG A 168 12.92 -26.28 -9.01
C ARG A 168 13.74 -25.61 -10.10
N GLU A 169 13.25 -24.49 -10.63
CA GLU A 169 13.97 -23.68 -11.62
C GLU A 169 15.34 -23.21 -11.13
N ARG A 170 15.52 -23.13 -9.80
CA ARG A 170 16.76 -22.71 -9.14
C ARG A 170 17.59 -23.88 -8.63
N GLY A 171 17.19 -25.13 -8.91
CA GLY A 171 17.87 -26.35 -8.47
C GLY A 171 17.88 -26.56 -6.95
N ILE A 172 16.94 -25.92 -6.23
CA ILE A 172 16.82 -26.05 -4.77
C ILE A 172 15.96 -27.26 -4.40
N LEU A 173 14.90 -27.50 -5.17
CA LEU A 173 14.07 -28.71 -5.10
C LEU A 173 14.31 -29.58 -6.34
N PRO A 174 14.15 -30.91 -6.20
CA PRO A 174 14.14 -31.83 -7.33
C PRO A 174 12.91 -31.65 -8.23
#